data_AF-A0A2B4R4Z6-F1
#
_entry.id   AF-A0A2B4R4Z6-F1
#
_cell.length_a   1.000
_cell.length_b   1.000
_cell.length_c   1.000
_cell.angle_alpha   90.00
_cell.angle_beta   90.00
_cell.angle_gamma   90.00
#
_symmetry.space_group_name_H-M   'P 1'
#
loop_
_entity.id
_entity.type
_entity.pdbx_description
1 polymer ?
#
loop_
_entity_poly.entity_id
_entity_poly.type
_entity_poly.pdbx_seq_one_letter_code
_entity_poly.pdbx_strand_id
1 'polypeptide(L)'
;MDTLHFIVEVRAMGWIASGVATKAPNSMKGYDVAIGKVEGGVGTLEDFITEGRLSPKRDNNQQDWKLTYSGENNGITKLKFYRKLNTNDDNDVVIQQGMPIYIVWAYSPANDALGQDTSSNRGKGLFPHSFDSGNFLMQWTFDDQSNKLTFHVKVKTTGWVGFGFAKVAPAQMKNYDVVVGGYDNGGYLE
;
A
#
# COMPACT_ATOMS: atom_id res chain seq x y z
N MET A 1 -15.09 -5.08 -11.43
CA MET A 1 -15.35 -4.94 -9.98
C MET A 1 -14.20 -4.16 -9.41
N ASP A 2 -14.47 -3.21 -8.52
CA ASP A 2 -13.43 -2.36 -7.96
C ASP A 2 -12.65 -3.12 -6.88
N THR A 3 -11.36 -3.30 -7.12
CA THR A 3 -10.43 -4.04 -6.27
C THR A 3 -9.25 -3.16 -5.89
N LEU A 4 -8.75 -3.36 -4.66
CA LEU A 4 -7.49 -2.79 -4.22
C LEU A 4 -6.40 -3.84 -4.40
N HIS A 5 -5.38 -3.53 -5.19
CA HIS A 5 -4.25 -4.40 -5.47
C HIS A 5 -3.02 -3.96 -4.68
N PHE A 6 -2.38 -4.92 -4.03
CA PHE A 6 -1.10 -4.76 -3.35
C PHE A 6 -0.01 -5.49 -4.11
N ILE A 7 1.14 -4.83 -4.23
CA ILE A 7 2.41 -5.45 -4.60
C ILE A 7 3.36 -5.11 -3.45
N VAL A 8 3.76 -6.12 -2.69
CA VAL A 8 4.67 -5.96 -1.55
C VAL A 8 5.95 -6.71 -1.86
N GLU A 9 7.09 -6.02 -1.79
CA GLU A 9 8.41 -6.59 -2.00
C GLU A 9 9.32 -6.17 -0.84
N VAL A 10 9.84 -7.15 -0.10
CA VAL A 10 10.61 -6.92 1.12
C VAL A 10 11.89 -7.75 1.07
N ARG A 11 13.01 -7.16 1.48
CA ARG A 11 14.27 -7.89 1.73
C ARG A 11 14.18 -8.69 3.01
N ALA A 12 13.39 -9.75 2.98
CA ALA A 12 13.13 -10.66 4.08
C ALA A 12 12.67 -12.02 3.53
N MET A 13 12.84 -13.06 4.34
CA MET A 13 12.41 -14.44 4.08
C MET A 13 11.48 -14.95 5.19
N GLY A 14 10.84 -14.04 5.91
CA GLY A 14 9.81 -14.39 6.90
C GLY A 14 8.44 -13.87 6.45
N TRP A 15 7.47 -13.90 7.35
CA TRP A 15 6.14 -13.39 7.07
C TRP A 15 6.12 -11.89 6.75
N ILE A 16 5.15 -11.49 5.94
CA ILE A 16 4.83 -10.11 5.56
C ILE A 16 3.37 -9.85 5.90
N ALA A 17 3.11 -8.79 6.66
CA ALA A 17 1.78 -8.27 6.93
C ALA A 17 1.59 -6.94 6.19
N SER A 18 0.44 -6.77 5.56
CA SER A 18 0.00 -5.49 5.02
C SER A 18 -1.50 -5.35 5.13
N GLY A 19 -1.97 -4.15 5.47
CA GLY A 19 -3.39 -3.93 5.69
C GLY A 19 -3.80 -2.48 5.59
N VAL A 20 -5.07 -2.25 5.84
CA VAL A 20 -5.76 -0.99 5.59
C VAL A 20 -6.64 -0.56 6.76
N ALA A 21 -6.81 0.75 6.91
CA ALA A 21 -7.83 1.33 7.76
C ALA A 21 -8.28 2.70 7.24
N THR A 22 -9.54 3.07 7.45
CA THR A 22 -10.07 4.41 7.10
C THR A 22 -9.78 5.47 8.16
N LYS A 23 -9.29 5.04 9.33
CA LYS A 23 -8.79 5.88 10.42
C LYS A 23 -7.42 5.34 10.84
N ALA A 24 -6.55 6.16 11.41
CA ALA A 24 -5.23 5.71 11.91
C ALA A 24 -5.23 5.56 13.45
N PRO A 25 -5.85 4.51 14.01
CA PRO A 25 -5.81 4.31 15.45
C PRO A 25 -4.36 4.07 15.89
N ASN A 26 -3.92 4.88 16.85
CA ASN A 26 -2.58 4.72 17.44
C ASN A 26 -2.46 3.46 18.33
N SER A 27 -3.55 2.71 18.50
CA SER A 27 -3.62 1.48 19.29
C SER A 27 -3.44 0.20 18.48
N MET A 28 -3.26 0.26 17.15
CA MET A 28 -3.29 -0.91 16.26
C MET A 28 -4.60 -1.70 16.35
N LYS A 29 -5.74 -1.03 16.60
CA LYS A 29 -7.06 -1.66 16.65
C LYS A 29 -7.90 -1.25 15.44
N GLY A 30 -8.45 -2.20 14.68
CA GLY A 30 -9.34 -1.95 13.56
C GLY A 30 -8.65 -1.79 12.20
N TYR A 31 -7.45 -2.37 12.05
CA TYR A 31 -6.88 -2.60 10.73
C TYR A 31 -7.36 -3.97 10.23
N ASP A 32 -7.77 -4.02 8.96
CA ASP A 32 -7.97 -5.25 8.19
C ASP A 32 -6.66 -5.55 7.45
N VAL A 33 -6.11 -6.74 7.67
CA VAL A 33 -4.72 -7.07 7.40
C VAL A 33 -4.62 -8.44 6.73
N ALA A 34 -3.96 -8.49 5.59
CA ALA A 34 -3.47 -9.73 5.02
C ALA A 34 -2.08 -10.06 5.59
N ILE A 35 -1.88 -11.29 6.04
CA ILE A 35 -0.54 -11.79 6.43
C ILE A 35 -0.19 -12.98 5.56
N GLY A 36 0.97 -12.92 4.92
CA GLY A 36 1.44 -13.97 4.03
C GLY A 36 2.91 -14.32 4.22
N LYS A 37 3.30 -15.45 3.66
CA LYS A 37 4.65 -16.00 3.69
C LYS A 37 4.91 -16.87 2.47
N VAL A 38 6.17 -17.21 2.23
CA VAL A 38 6.57 -18.17 1.19
C VAL A 38 7.43 -19.24 1.84
N GLU A 39 6.89 -20.45 1.98
CA GLU A 39 7.57 -21.56 2.64
C GLU A 39 7.73 -22.71 1.65
N GLY A 40 8.96 -23.17 1.42
CA GLY A 40 9.23 -24.24 0.44
C GLY A 40 8.80 -23.89 -0.99
N GLY A 41 8.78 -22.61 -1.35
CA GLY A 41 8.32 -22.12 -2.65
C GLY A 41 6.79 -21.99 -2.79
N VAL A 42 6.03 -22.30 -1.73
CA VAL A 42 4.57 -22.17 -1.71
C VAL A 42 4.18 -20.93 -0.94
N GLY A 43 3.47 -20.02 -1.60
CA GLY A 43 2.91 -18.83 -0.95
C GLY A 43 1.58 -19.11 -0.27
N THR A 44 1.41 -18.57 0.92
CA THR A 44 0.12 -18.52 1.63
C THR A 44 -0.21 -17.09 2.01
N LEU A 45 -1.48 -16.75 2.04
CA LEU A 45 -2.00 -15.47 2.50
C LEU A 45 -3.28 -15.71 3.30
N GLU A 46 -3.39 -15.04 4.44
CA GLU A 46 -4.45 -15.24 5.41
C GLU A 46 -5.02 -13.89 5.87
N ASP A 47 -6.30 -13.89 6.18
CA ASP A 47 -7.06 -12.72 6.58
C ASP A 47 -7.04 -12.51 8.10
N PHE A 48 -6.84 -11.27 8.54
CA PHE A 48 -6.73 -10.91 9.95
C PHE A 48 -7.33 -9.54 10.24
N ILE A 49 -7.85 -9.42 11.45
CA ILE A 49 -8.22 -8.14 12.05
C ILE A 49 -7.30 -7.84 13.24
N THR A 50 -6.89 -6.58 13.38
CA THR A 50 -6.12 -6.14 14.54
C THR A 50 -7.04 -5.68 15.66
N GLU A 51 -6.86 -6.21 16.88
CA GLU A 51 -7.65 -5.82 18.06
C GLU A 51 -6.86 -4.96 19.07
N GLY A 52 -5.61 -4.62 18.75
CA GLY A 52 -4.69 -3.84 19.59
C GLY A 52 -3.23 -4.15 19.31
N ARG A 53 -2.32 -3.77 20.22
CA ARG A 53 -0.90 -4.15 20.19
C ARG A 53 -0.68 -5.58 20.69
N LEU A 54 -1.35 -6.53 20.04
CA LEU A 54 -1.31 -7.96 20.33
C LEU A 54 -1.14 -8.71 19.01
N SER A 55 -1.01 -10.04 19.07
CA SER A 55 -1.04 -10.85 17.85
C SER A 55 -2.37 -10.61 17.11
N PRO A 56 -2.36 -10.35 15.80
CA PRO A 56 -3.58 -10.20 15.01
C PRO A 56 -4.46 -11.43 15.14
N LYS A 57 -5.77 -11.23 15.19
CA LYS A 57 -6.76 -12.29 15.25
C LYS A 57 -7.15 -12.65 13.84
N ARG A 58 -7.09 -13.94 13.48
CA ARG A 58 -7.56 -14.40 12.17
C ARG A 58 -9.00 -14.00 11.97
N ASP A 59 -9.32 -13.46 10.80
CA ASP A 59 -10.70 -13.29 10.39
C ASP A 59 -11.27 -14.64 9.97
N ASN A 60 -12.26 -15.12 10.72
CA ASN A 60 -12.92 -16.39 10.46
C ASN A 60 -14.31 -16.19 9.83
N ASN A 61 -14.74 -14.94 9.62
CA ASN A 61 -16.01 -14.67 8.95
C ASN A 61 -15.87 -14.95 7.45
N GLN A 62 -14.85 -14.38 6.82
CA GLN A 62 -14.51 -14.61 5.42
C GLN A 62 -13.00 -14.46 5.17
N GLN A 63 -12.51 -15.08 4.08
CA GLN A 63 -11.19 -14.81 3.52
C GLN A 63 -11.38 -13.90 2.31
N ASP A 64 -11.13 -12.61 2.48
CA ASP A 64 -11.38 -11.58 1.46
C ASP A 64 -10.18 -11.28 0.58
N TRP A 65 -8.99 -11.54 1.12
CA TRP A 65 -7.73 -11.36 0.41
C TRP A 65 -7.43 -12.53 -0.53
N LYS A 66 -7.12 -12.19 -1.77
CA LYS A 66 -6.76 -13.15 -2.83
C LYS A 66 -5.30 -13.00 -3.20
N LEU A 67 -4.51 -14.02 -2.87
CA LEU A 67 -3.13 -14.14 -3.34
C LEU A 67 -3.12 -14.46 -4.84
N THR A 68 -2.36 -13.69 -5.61
CA THR A 68 -2.23 -13.86 -7.08
C THR A 68 -0.81 -14.16 -7.51
N TYR A 69 0.17 -13.84 -6.67
CA TYR A 69 1.56 -14.14 -6.90
C TYR A 69 2.29 -14.24 -5.56
N SER A 70 3.19 -15.20 -5.47
CA SER A 70 4.15 -15.34 -4.39
C SER A 70 5.48 -15.81 -4.97
N GLY A 71 6.57 -15.24 -4.49
CA GLY A 71 7.90 -15.73 -4.79
C GLY A 71 8.90 -15.23 -3.77
N GLU A 72 9.87 -16.07 -3.46
CA GLU A 72 11.01 -15.72 -2.65
C GLU A 72 12.28 -16.05 -3.45
N ASN A 73 13.13 -15.06 -3.65
CA ASN A 73 14.38 -15.22 -4.39
C ASN A 73 15.43 -14.23 -3.88
N ASN A 74 16.68 -14.68 -3.74
CA ASN A 74 17.81 -13.85 -3.30
C ASN A 74 17.54 -13.03 -2.03
N GLY A 75 16.85 -13.62 -1.05
CA GLY A 75 16.50 -12.95 0.22
C GLY A 75 15.42 -11.87 0.08
N ILE A 76 14.67 -11.86 -1.02
CA ILE A 76 13.54 -10.96 -1.27
C ILE A 76 12.28 -11.79 -1.42
N THR A 77 11.27 -11.47 -0.61
CA THR A 77 9.92 -12.00 -0.74
C THR A 77 9.03 -10.99 -1.43
N LYS A 78 8.29 -11.46 -2.43
CA LYS A 78 7.32 -10.68 -3.20
C LYS A 78 5.96 -11.34 -3.16
N LEU A 79 4.95 -10.59 -2.73
CA LEU A 79 3.55 -10.98 -2.72
C LEU A 79 2.73 -10.01 -3.57
N LYS A 80 1.84 -10.53 -4.41
CA LYS A 80 0.78 -9.74 -5.04
C LYS A 80 -0.57 -10.30 -4.63
N PHE A 81 -1.43 -9.44 -4.13
CA PHE A 81 -2.75 -9.84 -3.66
C PHE A 81 -3.74 -8.69 -3.80
N TYR A 82 -5.02 -9.00 -3.72
CA TYR A 82 -6.07 -8.01 -3.79
C TYR A 82 -7.29 -8.40 -2.98
N ARG A 83 -8.13 -7.42 -2.65
CA ARG A 83 -9.52 -7.66 -2.23
C ARG A 83 -10.45 -6.63 -2.87
N LYS A 84 -11.76 -6.86 -2.79
CA LYS A 84 -12.76 -5.86 -3.22
C LYS A 84 -12.68 -4.63 -2.31
N LEU A 85 -13.00 -3.44 -2.84
CA LEU A 85 -13.09 -2.23 -2.00
C LEU A 85 -14.16 -2.36 -0.89
N ASN A 86 -15.27 -3.03 -1.22
CA ASN A 86 -16.30 -3.46 -0.28
C ASN A 86 -16.47 -4.99 -0.39
N THR A 87 -16.15 -5.70 0.69
CA THR A 87 -16.24 -7.16 0.80
C THR A 87 -17.62 -7.61 1.24
N ASN A 88 -18.38 -6.70 1.88
CA ASN A 88 -19.61 -6.98 2.64
C ASN A 88 -19.36 -7.89 3.86
N ASP A 89 -18.14 -7.86 4.39
CA ASP A 89 -17.78 -8.40 5.69
C ASP A 89 -17.80 -7.27 6.73
N ASP A 90 -18.46 -7.51 7.88
CA ASP A 90 -18.58 -6.53 8.97
C ASP A 90 -17.26 -6.31 9.74
N ASN A 91 -16.29 -7.22 9.60
CA ASN A 91 -14.95 -7.08 10.16
C ASN A 91 -14.02 -6.23 9.29
N ASP A 92 -14.37 -6.04 8.01
CA ASP A 92 -13.54 -5.36 7.04
C ASP A 92 -13.79 -3.85 6.97
N VAL A 93 -12.75 -3.13 6.55
CA VAL A 93 -12.90 -1.71 6.22
C VAL A 93 -13.42 -1.54 4.79
N VAL A 94 -14.55 -0.85 4.67
CA VAL A 94 -15.05 -0.39 3.37
C VAL A 94 -14.18 0.77 2.87
N ILE A 95 -13.56 0.59 1.72
CA ILE A 95 -12.71 1.60 1.09
C ILE A 95 -13.56 2.42 0.11
N GLN A 96 -13.65 3.72 0.36
CA GLN A 96 -14.31 4.64 -0.56
C GLN A 96 -13.32 5.15 -1.60
N GLN A 97 -13.69 5.05 -2.87
CA GLN A 97 -12.85 5.52 -3.97
C GLN A 97 -12.56 7.03 -3.82
N GLY A 98 -11.29 7.40 -3.99
CA GLY A 98 -10.85 8.80 -3.90
C GLY A 98 -10.69 9.33 -2.47
N MET A 99 -11.03 8.55 -1.44
CA MET A 99 -10.79 8.91 -0.05
C MET A 99 -9.44 8.36 0.43
N PRO A 100 -8.66 9.13 1.22
CA PRO A 100 -7.46 8.61 1.84
C PRO A 100 -7.73 7.44 2.77
N ILE A 101 -6.85 6.44 2.72
CA ILE A 101 -6.77 5.29 3.61
C ILE A 101 -5.40 5.26 4.27
N TYR A 102 -5.30 4.59 5.41
CA TYR A 102 -4.02 4.27 6.02
C TYR A 102 -3.60 2.87 5.61
N ILE A 103 -2.36 2.75 5.15
CA ILE A 103 -1.69 1.47 4.96
C ILE A 103 -0.86 1.19 6.21
N VAL A 104 -0.91 -0.05 6.68
CA VAL A 104 -0.02 -0.58 7.72
C VAL A 104 0.82 -1.70 7.14
N TRP A 105 2.03 -1.86 7.64
CA TRP A 105 2.90 -2.96 7.26
C TRP A 105 3.71 -3.44 8.46
N ALA A 106 4.07 -4.72 8.42
CA ALA A 106 5.07 -5.33 9.27
C ALA A 106 5.70 -6.52 8.56
N TYR A 107 6.91 -6.90 8.92
CA TYR A 107 7.53 -8.12 8.41
C TYR A 107 8.54 -8.71 9.39
N SER A 108 8.74 -10.01 9.27
CA SER A 108 9.80 -10.76 9.93
C SER A 108 10.98 -10.97 8.97
N PRO A 109 12.23 -10.69 9.35
CA PRO A 109 13.37 -10.85 8.44
C PRO A 109 13.60 -12.28 7.94
N ALA A 110 13.28 -13.29 8.76
CA ALA A 110 13.64 -14.69 8.46
C ALA A 110 12.74 -15.75 9.10
N ASN A 111 11.76 -15.38 9.92
CA ASN A 111 10.90 -16.33 10.63
C ASN A 111 9.46 -16.25 10.08
N ASP A 112 8.94 -17.39 9.63
CA ASP A 112 7.58 -17.55 9.12
C ASP A 112 6.54 -17.81 10.22
N ALA A 113 6.96 -18.13 11.43
CA ALA A 113 6.07 -18.20 12.58
C ALA A 113 5.62 -16.78 12.96
N LEU A 114 4.30 -16.58 13.03
CA LEU A 114 3.74 -15.32 13.51
C LEU A 114 4.18 -15.08 14.95
N GLY A 115 4.79 -13.93 15.18
CA GLY A 115 5.37 -13.53 16.46
C GLY A 115 5.51 -12.02 16.53
N GLN A 116 5.99 -11.50 17.66
CA GLN A 116 6.22 -10.07 17.78
C GLN A 116 7.28 -9.61 16.77
N ASP A 117 6.93 -8.58 16.00
CA ASP A 117 7.88 -7.85 15.18
C ASP A 117 8.75 -6.89 16.02
N THR A 118 9.90 -6.51 15.48
CA THR A 118 10.71 -5.43 16.07
C THR A 118 10.21 -4.08 15.57
N SER A 119 10.47 -3.01 16.34
CA SER A 119 10.04 -1.66 15.96
C SER A 119 10.66 -1.15 14.66
N SER A 120 11.73 -1.76 14.17
CA SER A 120 12.38 -1.38 12.92
C SER A 120 11.65 -1.88 11.67
N ASN A 121 10.83 -2.92 11.78
CA ASN A 121 10.29 -3.65 10.62
C ASN A 121 8.78 -3.48 10.45
N ARG A 122 8.23 -2.38 10.98
CA ARG A 122 6.80 -2.06 10.90
C ARG A 122 6.57 -0.56 10.73
N GLY A 123 5.39 -0.20 10.24
CA GLY A 123 5.00 1.20 10.12
C GLY A 123 3.58 1.38 9.61
N LYS A 124 3.18 2.65 9.49
CA LYS A 124 1.93 3.05 8.86
C LYS A 124 2.12 4.35 8.07
N GLY A 125 1.34 4.53 7.02
CA GLY A 125 1.37 5.70 6.16
C GLY A 125 -0.01 5.98 5.56
N LEU A 126 -0.25 7.22 5.13
CA LEU A 126 -1.48 7.61 4.44
C LEU A 126 -1.33 7.40 2.93
N PHE A 127 -2.37 6.89 2.27
CA PHE A 127 -2.45 6.67 0.83
C PHE A 127 -3.82 7.14 0.28
N PRO A 128 -3.91 7.90 -0.83
CA PRO A 128 -2.82 8.61 -1.53
C PRO A 128 -1.97 9.46 -0.59
N HIS A 129 -0.74 9.71 -0.99
CA HIS A 129 0.13 10.64 -0.26
C HIS A 129 -0.52 12.02 -0.31
N SER A 130 -0.75 12.60 0.87
CA SER A 130 -1.37 13.90 1.04
C SER A 130 -0.30 14.90 1.49
N PHE A 131 -0.18 15.99 0.73
CA PHE A 131 0.72 17.10 1.01
C PHE A 131 -0.09 18.39 1.14
N ASP A 132 0.53 19.42 1.72
CA ASP A 132 -0.08 20.74 1.91
C ASP A 132 -1.51 20.64 2.52
N SER A 133 -1.62 19.89 3.62
CA SER A 133 -2.89 19.71 4.33
C SER A 133 -4.05 19.19 3.46
N GLY A 134 -3.75 18.38 2.43
CA GLY A 134 -4.73 17.80 1.51
C GLY A 134 -4.98 18.60 0.24
N ASN A 135 -4.32 19.74 0.04
CA ASN A 135 -4.41 20.47 -1.22
C ASN A 135 -3.70 19.76 -2.37
N PHE A 136 -2.78 18.83 -2.09
CA PHE A 136 -2.08 18.05 -3.09
C PHE A 136 -2.16 16.57 -2.73
N LEU A 137 -2.88 15.79 -3.53
CA LEU A 137 -3.01 14.35 -3.39
C LEU A 137 -2.32 13.66 -4.56
N MET A 138 -1.46 12.68 -4.25
CA MET A 138 -0.75 11.89 -5.25
C MET A 138 -0.83 10.40 -4.93
N GLN A 139 -1.18 9.63 -5.95
CA GLN A 139 -1.03 8.17 -5.98
C GLN A 139 -0.42 7.76 -7.32
N TRP A 140 0.13 6.57 -7.34
CA TRP A 140 0.67 5.98 -8.55
C TRP A 140 0.39 4.49 -8.58
N THR A 141 0.33 3.94 -9.78
CA THR A 141 0.23 2.50 -10.02
C THR A 141 1.32 2.09 -11.00
N PHE A 142 1.97 0.96 -10.71
CA PHE A 142 2.90 0.34 -11.63
C PHE A 142 2.29 -0.98 -12.13
N ASP A 143 2.04 -1.01 -13.43
CA ASP A 143 1.67 -2.23 -14.15
C ASP A 143 2.95 -2.88 -14.67
N ASP A 144 3.31 -4.01 -14.07
CA ASP A 144 4.53 -4.73 -14.42
C ASP A 144 4.40 -5.58 -15.69
N GLN A 145 3.17 -5.84 -16.16
CA GLN A 145 2.94 -6.54 -17.43
C GLN A 145 3.14 -5.61 -18.62
N SER A 146 2.60 -4.39 -18.53
CA SER A 146 2.74 -3.37 -19.59
C SER A 146 3.93 -2.43 -19.39
N ASN A 147 4.70 -2.62 -18.30
CA ASN A 147 5.81 -1.75 -17.89
C ASN A 147 5.39 -0.26 -17.85
N LYS A 148 4.21 0.01 -17.29
CA LYS A 148 3.59 1.33 -17.27
C LYS A 148 3.47 1.88 -15.85
N LEU A 149 4.02 3.06 -15.63
CA LEU A 149 3.82 3.86 -14.42
C LEU A 149 2.71 4.89 -14.70
N THR A 150 1.63 4.84 -13.93
CA THR A 150 0.52 5.80 -14.03
C THR A 150 0.44 6.62 -12.76
N PHE A 151 0.42 7.94 -12.90
CA PHE A 151 0.22 8.87 -11.78
C PHE A 151 -1.21 9.39 -11.79
N HIS A 152 -1.82 9.49 -10.61
CA HIS A 152 -3.04 10.25 -10.42
C HIS A 152 -2.75 11.36 -9.42
N VAL A 153 -2.88 12.59 -9.90
CA VAL A 153 -2.59 13.81 -9.15
C VAL A 153 -3.87 14.63 -9.08
N LYS A 154 -4.28 15.00 -7.87
CA LYS A 154 -5.41 15.88 -7.61
C LYS A 154 -4.92 17.04 -6.77
N VAL A 155 -4.97 18.25 -7.32
CA VAL A 155 -4.50 19.46 -6.66
C VAL A 155 -5.60 20.50 -6.62
N LYS A 156 -5.76 21.17 -5.47
CA LYS A 156 -6.65 22.30 -5.31
C LYS A 156 -5.91 23.58 -5.73
N THR A 157 -5.95 23.91 -7.02
CA THR A 157 -5.30 25.10 -7.57
C THR A 157 -6.07 25.61 -8.80
N THR A 158 -5.93 26.91 -9.09
CA THR A 158 -6.36 27.52 -10.36
C THR A 158 -5.18 27.76 -11.31
N GLY A 159 -3.96 27.49 -10.86
CA GLY A 159 -2.74 27.64 -11.66
C GLY A 159 -2.26 26.30 -12.21
N TRP A 160 -0.95 26.19 -12.35
CA TRP A 160 -0.28 24.97 -12.80
C TRP A 160 -0.03 23.98 -11.64
N VAL A 161 0.14 22.72 -12.01
CA VAL A 161 0.57 21.61 -11.16
C VAL A 161 1.84 21.05 -11.74
N GLY A 162 2.91 21.00 -10.96
CA GLY A 162 4.14 20.33 -11.35
C GLY A 162 4.50 19.26 -10.32
N PHE A 163 4.95 18.11 -10.79
CA PHE A 163 5.60 17.11 -9.95
C PHE A 163 6.70 16.41 -10.74
N GLY A 164 7.67 15.85 -10.03
CA GLY A 164 8.78 15.17 -10.65
C GLY A 164 9.32 14.03 -9.80
N PHE A 165 10.14 13.20 -10.42
CA PHE A 165 10.74 12.02 -9.81
C PHE A 165 12.20 11.90 -10.24
N ALA A 166 13.02 11.35 -9.35
CA ALA A 166 14.45 11.17 -9.57
C ALA A 166 14.95 9.94 -8.81
N LYS A 167 15.99 9.29 -9.33
CA LYS A 167 16.66 8.18 -8.63
C LYS A 167 17.40 8.64 -7.37
N VAL A 168 17.93 9.86 -7.41
CA VAL A 168 18.54 10.57 -6.29
C VAL A 168 17.83 11.92 -6.23
N ALA A 169 17.45 12.36 -5.03
CA ALA A 169 16.73 13.60 -4.81
C ALA A 169 17.72 14.72 -4.37
N PRO A 170 18.54 15.30 -5.26
CA PRO A 170 19.46 16.36 -4.87
C PRO A 170 18.68 17.64 -4.52
N ALA A 171 19.34 18.50 -3.75
CA ALA A 171 18.87 19.85 -3.50
C ALA A 171 18.71 20.64 -4.82
N GLN A 172 17.95 21.74 -4.78
CA GLN A 172 17.77 22.66 -5.91
C GLN A 172 17.03 22.08 -7.12
N MET A 173 16.28 20.98 -6.98
CA MET A 173 15.49 20.36 -8.06
C MET A 173 16.31 19.94 -9.31
N LYS A 174 17.60 19.65 -9.14
CA LYS A 174 18.46 19.17 -10.26
C LYS A 174 18.17 17.70 -10.58
N ASN A 175 18.23 17.33 -11.87
CA ASN A 175 18.13 15.94 -12.35
C ASN A 175 16.79 15.23 -12.08
N TYR A 176 15.72 15.98 -11.83
CA TYR A 176 14.38 15.42 -11.79
C TYR A 176 13.84 15.31 -13.21
N ASP A 177 13.18 14.20 -13.49
CA ASP A 177 12.19 14.14 -14.56
C ASP A 177 10.93 14.82 -14.04
N VAL A 178 10.39 15.81 -14.76
CA VAL A 178 9.34 16.69 -14.27
C VAL A 178 8.23 16.74 -15.31
N VAL A 179 7.00 16.65 -14.82
CA VAL A 179 5.79 16.87 -15.59
C VAL A 179 5.10 18.10 -15.05
N VAL A 180 4.74 19.03 -15.93
CA VAL A 180 3.97 20.23 -15.57
C VAL A 180 2.69 20.25 -16.37
N GLY A 181 1.57 20.47 -15.72
CA GLY A 181 0.28 20.59 -16.39
C GLY A 181 -0.59 21.64 -15.75
N GLY A 182 -1.68 21.97 -16.41
CA GLY A 182 -2.62 22.97 -15.93
C GLY A 182 -3.83 23.08 -16.82
N TYR A 183 -4.61 24.13 -16.58
CA TYR A 183 -5.79 24.43 -17.36
C TYR A 183 -5.81 25.92 -17.71
N ASP A 184 -5.76 26.22 -19.00
CA ASP A 184 -5.97 27.57 -19.54
C ASP A 184 -6.73 27.45 -20.86
N ASN A 185 -8.04 27.71 -20.82
CA ASN A 185 -8.96 27.51 -21.95
C ASN A 185 -8.91 26.10 -22.61
N GLY A 186 -8.32 25.14 -21.90
CA GLY A 186 -8.00 23.78 -22.31
C GLY A 186 -6.95 23.18 -21.35
N GLY A 187 -6.92 21.85 -21.22
CA GLY A 187 -5.89 21.19 -20.41
C GLY A 187 -4.57 21.09 -21.17
N TYR A 188 -3.45 21.36 -20.49
CA TYR A 188 -2.11 21.16 -21.04
C TYR A 188 -1.24 20.27 -20.15
N LEU A 189 -0.26 19.61 -20.76
CA LEU A 189 0.77 18.80 -20.12
C LEU A 189 2.07 18.98 -20.90
N GLU A 190 3.15 19.33 -20.22
CA GLU A 190 4.50 19.58 -20.73
C GLU A 190 5.53 18.75 -19.97
#